data_AF-A0A8S1EX24-F1
#
_entry.id   AF-A0A8S1EX24-F1
#
_cell.length_a   1.000
_cell.length_b   1.000
_cell.length_c   1.000
_cell.angle_alpha   90.00
_cell.angle_beta   90.00
_cell.angle_gamma   90.00
#
_symmetry.space_group_name_H-M   'P 1'
#
loop_
_entity.id
_entity.type
_entity.pdbx_description
1 polymer ?
#
loop_
_entity_poly.entity_id
_entity_poly.type
_entity_poly.pdbx_seq_one_letter_code
_entity_poly.pdbx_strand_id
1 'polypeptide(L)' 'MNAPSAFESFLLLDEKKIEIEKDTKVPNAAIFTLNKEDHTLGNMLKNQLLRDPNVLFAGYKNPHPLEHKAIFLINY' A
#
# COMPACT_ATOMS: atom_id res chain seq x y z
N MET A 1 1.35 30.47 2.86
CA MET A 1 2.32 29.37 2.67
C MET A 1 1.51 28.09 2.84
N ASN A 2 1.36 27.27 1.80
CA ASN A 2 0.37 26.17 1.76
C ASN A 2 1.06 24.79 1.84
N ALA A 3 2.28 24.74 2.36
CA ALA A 3 3.00 23.48 2.52
C ALA A 3 2.37 22.70 3.68
N PRO A 4 2.06 21.40 3.48
CA PRO A 4 1.60 20.54 4.57
C PRO A 4 2.71 20.37 5.61
N SER A 5 2.33 19.98 6.82
CA SER A 5 3.28 19.76 7.90
C SER A 5 4.05 18.46 7.67
N ALA A 6 5.36 18.44 7.96
CA ALA A 6 6.19 17.25 7.71
C ALA A 6 5.70 15.97 8.41
N PHE A 7 5.09 16.11 9.60
CA PHE A 7 4.56 14.96 10.36
C PHE A 7 3.37 14.28 9.66
N GLU A 8 2.67 14.96 8.75
CA GLU A 8 1.55 14.39 7.99
C GLU A 8 1.99 13.25 7.05
N SER A 9 3.30 13.06 6.87
CA SER A 9 3.85 11.96 6.07
C SER A 9 3.95 10.62 6.79
N PHE A 10 4.06 10.62 8.12
CA PHE A 10 4.29 9.40 8.91
C PHE A 10 3.34 9.24 10.09
N LEU A 11 2.77 10.34 10.61
CA LEU A 11 1.85 10.31 11.75
C LEU A 11 0.43 9.98 11.27
N LEU A 12 -0.15 8.92 11.81
CA LEU A 12 -1.58 8.65 11.67
C LEU A 12 -2.36 9.61 12.57
N LEU A 13 -3.34 10.29 11.99
CA LEU A 13 -4.34 11.06 12.73
C LEU A 13 -5.60 10.19 12.88
N ASP A 14 -6.64 10.47 12.11
CA ASP A 14 -7.93 9.76 12.17
C ASP A 14 -8.09 8.64 11.12
N GLU A 15 -6.98 8.15 10.55
CA GLU A 15 -6.98 7.12 9.50
C GLU A 15 -6.42 5.78 10.00
N LYS A 16 -6.90 4.67 9.42
CA LYS A 16 -6.37 3.33 9.75
C LYS A 16 -5.00 3.15 9.10
N LYS A 17 -4.10 2.41 9.77
CA LYS A 17 -2.79 2.08 9.17
C LYS A 17 -2.94 1.25 7.90
N ILE A 18 -3.87 0.30 7.92
CA ILE A 18 -4.12 -0.65 6.83
C ILE A 18 -5.61 -0.72 6.59
N GLU A 19 -5.99 -0.60 5.32
CA GLU A 19 -7.34 -0.84 4.83
C GLU A 19 -7.29 -1.94 3.78
N ILE A 20 -8.29 -2.81 3.76
CA ILE A 20 -8.33 -3.98 2.89
C ILE A 20 -9.66 -3.99 2.14
N GLU A 21 -9.57 -4.09 0.83
CA GLU A 21 -10.70 -4.24 -0.08
C GLU A 21 -10.51 -5.51 -0.90
N LYS A 22 -11.53 -6.36 -1.01
CA LYS A 22 -11.48 -7.52 -1.91
C LYS A 22 -11.66 -7.03 -3.34
N ASP A 23 -10.80 -7.48 -4.26
CA ASP A 23 -10.98 -7.17 -5.68
C ASP A 23 -12.19 -7.95 -6.20
N THR A 24 -13.12 -7.23 -6.84
CA THR A 24 -14.34 -7.80 -7.40
C THR A 24 -14.15 -8.29 -8.84
N LYS A 25 -13.06 -7.88 -9.50
CA LYS A 25 -12.77 -8.21 -10.90
C LYS A 25 -11.92 -9.47 -11.03
N VAL A 26 -11.05 -9.71 -10.05
CA VAL A 26 -10.12 -10.85 -10.04
C VAL A 26 -10.40 -11.75 -8.83
N PRO A 27 -10.66 -13.05 -9.02
CA PRO A 27 -10.88 -13.97 -7.92
C PRO A 27 -9.62 -14.12 -7.06
N ASN A 28 -9.80 -14.27 -5.74
CA ASN A 28 -8.71 -14.35 -4.76
C ASN A 28 -7.70 -13.20 -4.84
N ALA A 29 -8.17 -12.00 -5.17
CA ALA A 29 -7.36 -10.80 -5.13
C ALA A 29 -7.88 -9.83 -4.07
N ALA A 30 -6.96 -9.07 -3.47
CA ALA A 30 -7.27 -8.01 -2.53
C ALA A 30 -6.33 -6.82 -2.73
N ILE A 31 -6.89 -5.64 -2.52
CA ILE A 31 -6.21 -4.36 -2.51
C ILE A 31 -5.96 -3.99 -1.05
N PHE A 32 -4.71 -3.68 -0.72
CA PHE A 32 -4.31 -3.21 0.61
C PHE A 32 -3.82 -1.78 0.49
N THR A 33 -4.43 -0.85 1.22
CA THR A 33 -3.95 0.52 1.34
C THR A 33 -3.21 0.67 2.66
N LEU A 34 -1.92 0.97 2.59
CA LEU A 34 -1.06 1.23 3.74
C LEU A 34 -0.87 2.74 3.85
N ASN A 35 -1.52 3.36 4.83
CA ASN A 35 -1.45 4.79 5.06
C ASN A 35 -0.18 5.17 5.81
N LYS A 36 0.36 6.35 5.49
CA LYS A 36 1.61 6.88 6.03
C LYS A 36 2.79 5.94 5.83
N GLU A 37 2.84 5.30 4.66
CA GLU A 37 3.91 4.41 4.23
C GLU A 37 4.33 4.76 2.82
N ASP A 38 5.58 4.43 2.49
CA ASP A 38 6.21 4.78 1.23
C ASP A 38 6.90 3.58 0.56
N HIS A 39 7.79 3.87 -0.38
CA HIS A 39 8.55 2.88 -1.14
C HIS A 39 9.43 1.97 -0.27
N THR A 40 9.77 2.38 0.95
CA THR A 40 10.57 1.60 1.90
C THR A 40 9.85 0.30 2.23
N LEU A 41 8.64 0.40 2.79
CA LEU A 41 7.81 -0.77 3.10
C LEU A 41 7.22 -1.37 1.81
N GLY A 42 6.82 -0.50 0.88
CA GLY A 42 6.35 -0.81 -0.47
C GLY A 42 7.19 -1.90 -1.16
N ASN A 43 8.47 -1.59 -1.38
CA ASN A 43 9.37 -2.45 -2.12
C ASN A 43 9.74 -3.71 -1.33
N MET A 44 9.92 -3.60 -0.01
CA MET A 44 10.27 -4.74 0.84
C MET A 44 9.16 -5.81 0.79
N LEU A 45 7.90 -5.42 1.01
CA LEU A 45 6.77 -6.35 1.01
C LEU A 45 6.56 -6.96 -0.37
N LYS A 46 6.61 -6.17 -1.45
CA LYS A 46 6.49 -6.68 -2.82
C LYS A 46 7.53 -7.77 -3.10
N ASN A 47 8.79 -7.52 -2.76
CA ASN A 47 9.86 -8.48 -3.00
C ASN A 47 9.73 -9.74 -2.14
N GLN A 48 9.16 -9.65 -0.93
CA GLN A 48 8.89 -10.83 -0.11
C GLN A 48 7.69 -11.63 -0.63
N LEU A 49 6.58 -10.98 -0.96
CA LEU A 49 5.38 -11.63 -1.47
C LEU A 49 5.67 -12.41 -2.76
N LEU A 50 6.49 -11.86 -3.66
CA LEU A 50 6.89 -12.54 -4.89
C LEU A 50 7.77 -13.79 -4.67
N ARG A 51 8.22 -14.06 -3.44
CA ARG A 51 8.94 -15.29 -3.10
C ARG A 51 8.01 -16.41 -2.64
N ASP A 52 6.77 -16.09 -2.27
CA ASP A 52 5.80 -17.09 -1.84
C ASP A 52 5.19 -17.79 -3.07
N PRO A 53 5.31 -19.12 -3.20
CA PRO A 53 4.76 -19.86 -4.34
C PRO A 53 3.23 -19.82 -4.43
N ASN A 54 2.52 -19.44 -3.36
CA ASN A 54 1.07 -19.29 -3.38
C ASN A 54 0.64 -17.91 -3.91
N VAL A 55 1.56 -16.95 -4.04
CA VAL A 55 1.25 -15.63 -4.56
C VAL A 55 1.42 -15.62 -6.08
N LEU A 56 0.30 -15.45 -6.78
CA LEU A 56 0.28 -15.37 -8.24
C LEU A 56 0.69 -13.98 -8.75
N PHE A 57 0.36 -12.94 -7.99
CA PHE A 57 0.72 -11.57 -8.31
C PHE A 57 0.89 -10.74 -7.05
N ALA A 58 1.92 -9.91 -7.01
CA ALA A 58 2.07 -8.87 -6.01
C ALA A 58 2.68 -7.61 -6.66
N GLY A 59 1.94 -6.51 -6.60
CA GLY A 59 2.39 -5.20 -7.07
C GLY A 59 2.00 -4.13 -6.08
N TYR A 60 2.75 -3.02 -6.07
CA TYR A 60 2.37 -1.84 -5.31
C TYR A 60 2.63 -0.55 -6.09
N LYS A 61 1.92 0.50 -5.72
CA LYS A 61 2.14 1.86 -6.24
C LYS A 61 1.87 2.91 -5.17
N ASN A 62 2.57 4.04 -5.30
CA ASN A 62 2.19 5.28 -4.65
C ASN A 62 1.35 6.07 -5.67
N PRO A 63 0.07 6.37 -5.39
CA PRO A 63 -0.83 6.96 -6.39
C PRO A 63 -0.40 8.37 -6.80
N HIS A 64 0.17 9.13 -5.87
CA HIS A 64 0.71 10.46 -6.12
C HIS A 64 1.85 10.74 -5.14
N PRO A 65 2.95 11.45 -5.53
CA PRO A 65 4.08 11.72 -4.62
C PRO A 65 3.73 12.56 -3.38
N LEU A 66 2.68 13.38 -3.47
CA LEU A 66 2.17 14.17 -2.34
C LEU A 66 1.16 13.40 -1.46
N GLU A 67 0.83 12.16 -1.83
CA GLU A 67 0.00 11.28 -1.00
C GLU A 67 0.88 10.24 -0.32
N HIS A 68 0.88 10.27 1.01
CA HIS A 68 1.67 9.37 1.83
C HIS A 68 0.91 8.06 2.07
N LYS A 69 0.77 7.25 1.03
CA LYS A 69 0.23 5.89 1.11
C LYS A 69 0.79 4.99 0.01
N ALA A 70 0.91 3.71 0.32
CA ALA A 70 1.26 2.66 -0.62
C ALA A 70 0.05 1.74 -0.84
N ILE A 71 -0.34 1.54 -2.10
CA ILE A 71 -1.46 0.67 -2.48
C ILE A 71 -0.89 -0.61 -3.07
N PHE A 72 -1.20 -1.75 -2.46
CA PHE A 72 -0.82 -3.07 -2.93
C PHE A 72 -2.00 -3.77 -3.59
N LEU A 73 -1.72 -4.55 -4.63
CA LEU A 73 -2.63 -5.55 -5.18
C LEU A 73 -1.94 -6.90 -5.07
N ILE A 74 -2.60 -7.83 -4.40
CA ILE A 74 -2.10 -9.19 -4.17
C ILE A 74 -3.14 -10.18 -4.68
N ASN A 75 -2.70 -11.14 -5.47
CA ASN A 75 -3.48 -12.29 -5.91
C ASN A 75 -2.82 -13.57 -5.40
N TYR A 76 -3.61 -14.44 -4.77
CA TYR A 76 -3.15 -15.65 -4.06
C TYR A 76 -4.08 -16.85 -4.31
#